data_AF-C5E3W0-F1
#
_entry.id   AF-C5E3W0-F1
#
_cell.length_a   1.000
_cell.length_b   1.000
_cell.length_c   1.000
_cell.angle_alpha   90.00
_cell.angle_beta   90.00
_cell.angle_gamma   90.00
#
_symmetry.space_group_name_H-M   'P 1'
#
loop_
_entity.id
_entity.type
_entity.pdbx_description
1 polymer ?
#
loop_
_entity_poly.entity_id
_entity_poly.type
_entity_poly.pdbx_seq_one_letter_code
_entity_poly.pdbx_strand_id
1 'polypeptide(L)'
;MSSESLWKEAKDTSGRIYYYNAKTGESKWEKPRELLSEQELILAKHGWKSSKTSDGKLYYYNAQTKTSRWELPDLPEFKKEVKKEDTTITPEDKEPAHETADRYANPSQILHTSKKPKEEAAKEFIQMLKDNQVDSIWSFSRIISELGSRDPRYWMVEDDPLYRQQLFEEYFTSRSEEQLLKERMETSKFNEAFWKMLKTKPQIQYYTRWSTAKRLIANEPIYKHSVVKESAKKQRFLEYVANLREEHEKSQRQLKSQALKELQDYLENILLSSDTGTNGNNTDFPLMKWQSLANNYLFEKNKRYMANKHFKILTHEDVLQVYMDIAKKVEKNLEDKLAALQKVNYTKDRVARDGFKELLRSPDIKIRANSKWHDIYPLIKNDPRFLQMLGTSGSSPLDLFLDVVEEKSITVAAQRSIAQNVLIEKSFQWDESDVNNSRQTIKGHLRDNEQFTNVDDYDMDLIIDQLEQLQGEKQRKQKLLEQRAFEEKKHFFKLMLRRIYGVVKPKPETWEAALKDIQHTREYRELTDEYVKRQLFDEFNPEIPHARPRPSVPYNPKKRPLGPDIELDY
;
A
#
# COMPACT_ATOMS: atom_id res chain seq x y z
N MET A 1 29.32 -38.21 2.79
CA MET A 1 28.10 -38.96 2.42
C MET A 1 27.13 -37.96 1.81
N SER A 2 27.25 -37.66 0.52
CA SER A 2 26.37 -36.72 -0.16
C SER A 2 25.01 -37.39 -0.36
N SER A 3 23.99 -36.86 0.28
CA SER A 3 22.60 -37.25 0.02
C SER A 3 22.23 -36.84 -1.41
N GLU A 4 22.02 -37.80 -2.31
CA GLU A 4 21.46 -37.53 -3.63
C GLU A 4 20.12 -36.80 -3.49
N SER A 5 20.08 -35.54 -3.91
CA SER A 5 18.89 -34.70 -3.83
C SER A 5 17.78 -35.25 -4.73
N LEU A 6 16.65 -35.62 -4.13
CA LEU A 6 15.51 -36.30 -4.79
C LEU A 6 14.55 -35.34 -5.53
N TRP A 7 14.85 -34.04 -5.49
CA TRP A 7 14.09 -32.98 -6.11
C TRP A 7 14.66 -32.62 -7.49
N LYS A 8 13.79 -32.36 -8.46
CA LYS A 8 14.15 -32.01 -9.83
C LYS A 8 13.49 -30.70 -10.25
N GLU A 9 14.20 -29.91 -11.06
CA GLU A 9 13.69 -28.67 -11.65
C GLU A 9 12.92 -28.97 -12.95
N ALA A 10 11.72 -28.44 -13.08
CA ALA A 10 10.89 -28.52 -14.28
C ALA A 10 10.31 -27.15 -14.63
N LYS A 11 9.95 -26.95 -15.90
CA LYS A 11 9.34 -25.70 -16.38
C LYS A 11 7.91 -25.98 -16.84
N ASP A 12 6.99 -25.13 -16.40
CA ASP A 12 5.61 -25.16 -16.88
C ASP A 12 5.53 -24.52 -18.28
N THR A 13 4.42 -24.73 -18.98
CA THR A 13 4.02 -24.16 -20.28
C THR A 13 4.16 -22.64 -20.36
N SER A 14 4.08 -21.96 -19.21
CA SER A 14 4.27 -20.51 -19.07
C SER A 14 5.73 -20.08 -18.82
N GLY A 15 6.70 -21.01 -18.91
CA GLY A 15 8.13 -20.76 -18.68
C GLY A 15 8.54 -20.56 -17.23
N ARG A 16 7.61 -20.72 -16.28
CA ARG A 16 7.87 -20.63 -14.83
C ARG A 16 8.50 -21.93 -14.33
N ILE A 17 9.55 -21.78 -13.53
CA ILE A 17 10.30 -22.90 -12.96
C ILE A 17 9.58 -23.38 -11.69
N TYR A 18 9.37 -24.68 -11.57
CA TYR A 18 8.88 -25.34 -10.36
C TYR A 18 9.74 -26.58 -10.04
N TYR A 19 9.75 -26.98 -8.78
CA TYR A 19 10.55 -28.10 -8.29
C TYR A 19 9.63 -29.23 -7.88
N TYR A 20 9.90 -30.44 -8.35
CA TYR A 20 9.10 -31.61 -8.01
C TYR A 20 9.96 -32.71 -7.39
N ASN A 21 9.42 -33.38 -6.38
CA ASN A 21 10.08 -34.49 -5.71
C ASN A 21 9.74 -35.81 -6.42
N ALA A 22 10.75 -36.52 -6.91
CA ALA A 22 10.54 -37.75 -7.68
C ALA A 22 10.06 -38.94 -6.84
N LYS A 23 10.20 -38.90 -5.50
CA LYS A 23 9.72 -39.97 -4.60
C LYS A 23 8.33 -39.71 -4.01
N THR A 24 8.01 -38.46 -3.69
CA THR A 24 6.72 -38.11 -3.04
C THR A 24 5.67 -37.58 -4.02
N GLY A 25 6.07 -37.18 -5.23
CA GLY A 25 5.18 -36.58 -6.23
C GLY A 25 4.76 -35.14 -5.90
N GLU A 26 5.29 -34.55 -4.83
CA GLU A 26 5.00 -33.17 -4.45
C GLU A 26 5.67 -32.17 -5.41
N SER A 27 4.93 -31.13 -5.81
CA SER A 27 5.46 -29.98 -6.55
C SER A 27 5.42 -28.71 -5.69
N LYS A 28 6.51 -27.93 -5.73
CA LYS A 28 6.67 -26.66 -5.00
C LYS A 28 7.27 -25.62 -5.93
N TRP A 29 6.81 -24.37 -5.76
CA TRP A 29 7.30 -23.23 -6.54
C TRP A 29 8.57 -22.58 -5.95
N GLU A 30 8.90 -22.90 -4.70
CA GLU A 30 10.13 -22.45 -4.04
C GLU A 30 11.20 -23.55 -4.10
N LYS A 31 12.45 -23.16 -4.39
CA LYS A 31 13.60 -24.07 -4.49
C LYS A 31 13.82 -24.80 -3.16
N PRO A 32 13.63 -26.14 -3.10
CA PRO A 32 13.80 -26.92 -1.87
C PRO A 32 15.23 -26.80 -1.33
N ARG A 33 15.38 -26.81 0.01
CA ARG A 33 16.69 -26.68 0.70
C ARG A 33 17.74 -27.70 0.25
N GLU A 34 17.30 -28.86 -0.22
CA GLU A 34 18.15 -29.95 -0.72
C GLU A 34 18.74 -29.69 -2.11
N LEU A 35 18.19 -28.71 -2.86
CA LEU A 35 18.73 -28.26 -4.15
C LEU A 35 19.49 -26.93 -4.06
N LEU A 36 19.52 -26.30 -2.87
CA LEU A 36 20.32 -25.10 -2.66
C LEU A 36 21.80 -25.48 -2.69
N SER A 37 22.62 -24.68 -3.38
CA SER A 37 24.08 -24.84 -3.35
C SER A 37 24.59 -24.61 -1.92
N GLU A 38 25.71 -25.24 -1.54
CA GLU A 38 26.34 -25.02 -0.22
C GLU A 38 26.53 -23.52 0.08
N GLN A 39 26.86 -22.75 -0.96
CA GLN A 39 26.99 -21.29 -0.89
C GLN A 39 25.64 -20.58 -0.58
N GLU A 40 24.53 -21.04 -1.17
CA GLU A 40 23.19 -20.51 -0.91
C GLU A 40 22.69 -20.88 0.51
N LEU A 41 23.13 -22.02 1.03
CA LEU A 41 22.80 -22.51 2.37
C LEU A 41 23.54 -21.71 3.45
N ILE A 42 24.82 -21.39 3.24
CA ILE A 42 25.63 -20.49 4.08
C ILE A 42 25.03 -19.07 4.08
N LEU A 43 24.63 -18.55 2.92
CA LEU A 43 23.97 -17.24 2.82
C LEU A 43 22.65 -17.21 3.59
N ALA A 44 21.81 -18.25 3.44
CA ALA A 44 20.52 -18.35 4.14
C ALA A 44 20.69 -18.42 5.67
N LYS A 45 21.72 -19.12 6.17
CA LYS A 45 22.08 -19.17 7.60
C LYS A 45 22.39 -17.78 8.17
N HIS A 46 22.98 -16.90 7.36
CA HIS A 46 23.29 -15.52 7.72
C HIS A 46 22.22 -14.49 7.28
N GLY A 47 21.03 -14.94 6.86
CA GLY A 47 19.90 -14.07 6.51
C GLY A 47 19.98 -13.42 5.13
N TRP A 48 20.96 -13.82 4.30
CA TRP A 48 21.14 -13.35 2.92
C TRP A 48 20.45 -14.29 1.93
N LYS A 49 19.89 -13.70 0.87
CA LYS A 49 19.25 -14.40 -0.24
C LYS A 49 19.79 -13.88 -1.56
N SER A 50 20.12 -14.78 -2.49
CA SER A 50 20.50 -14.44 -3.86
C SER A 50 19.26 -14.39 -4.75
N SER A 51 19.14 -13.37 -5.59
CA SER A 51 18.08 -13.25 -6.59
C SER A 51 18.64 -12.71 -7.91
N LYS A 52 18.04 -13.12 -9.04
CA LYS A 52 18.39 -12.60 -10.37
C LYS A 52 17.45 -11.46 -10.74
N THR A 53 18.00 -10.41 -11.34
CA THR A 53 17.23 -9.32 -11.95
C THR A 53 16.72 -9.75 -13.34
N SER A 54 15.75 -9.05 -13.94
CA SER A 54 15.27 -9.30 -15.32
C SER A 54 16.41 -9.40 -16.36
N ASP A 55 17.50 -8.69 -16.12
CA ASP A 55 18.69 -8.62 -16.98
C ASP A 55 19.71 -9.73 -16.70
N GLY A 56 19.35 -10.75 -15.90
CA GLY A 56 20.20 -11.90 -15.57
C GLY A 56 21.30 -11.63 -14.53
N LYS A 57 21.46 -10.38 -14.06
CA LYS A 57 22.45 -10.02 -13.03
C LYS A 57 21.99 -10.48 -11.64
N LEU A 58 22.87 -11.20 -10.96
CA LEU A 58 22.65 -11.73 -9.61
C LEU A 58 22.91 -10.62 -8.57
N TYR A 59 22.01 -10.46 -7.61
CA TYR A 59 22.19 -9.59 -6.45
C TYR A 59 21.83 -10.34 -5.16
N TYR A 60 22.46 -9.95 -4.07
CA TYR A 60 22.25 -10.52 -2.74
C TYR A 60 21.50 -9.50 -1.89
N TYR A 61 20.38 -9.90 -1.29
CA TYR A 61 19.66 -9.05 -0.35
C TYR A 61 19.55 -9.73 1.00
N ASN A 62 19.76 -8.96 2.06
CA ASN A 62 19.56 -9.42 3.42
C ASN A 62 18.16 -9.04 3.90
N ALA A 63 17.35 -10.03 4.25
CA ALA A 63 15.96 -9.80 4.67
C ALA A 63 15.85 -9.13 6.05
N GLN A 64 16.88 -9.28 6.90
CA GLN A 64 16.90 -8.72 8.25
C GLN A 64 17.34 -7.25 8.24
N THR A 65 18.33 -6.89 7.43
CA THR A 65 18.84 -5.50 7.37
C THR A 65 18.22 -4.67 6.24
N LYS A 66 17.42 -5.29 5.35
CA LYS A 66 16.83 -4.68 4.14
C LYS A 66 17.86 -4.03 3.21
N THR A 67 19.11 -4.49 3.23
CA THR A 67 20.19 -4.00 2.36
C THR A 67 20.42 -4.97 1.21
N SER A 68 20.53 -4.44 -0.02
CA SER A 68 20.95 -5.19 -1.21
C SER A 68 22.39 -4.85 -1.59
N ARG A 69 23.17 -5.85 -1.99
CA ARG A 69 24.51 -5.71 -2.56
C ARG A 69 24.64 -6.56 -3.82
N TRP A 70 25.45 -6.09 -4.75
CA TRP A 70 25.76 -6.80 -5.99
C TRP A 70 26.93 -7.79 -5.84
N GLU A 71 27.69 -7.67 -4.74
CA GLU A 71 28.83 -8.51 -4.42
C GLU A 71 28.47 -9.50 -3.30
N LEU A 72 29.08 -10.69 -3.34
CA LEU A 72 28.90 -11.72 -2.32
C LEU A 72 29.37 -11.19 -0.95
N PRO A 73 28.53 -11.22 0.10
CA PRO A 73 28.92 -10.78 1.43
C PRO A 73 30.11 -11.56 1.99
N ASP A 74 31.12 -10.87 2.53
CA ASP A 74 32.33 -11.49 3.10
C ASP A 74 31.99 -12.20 4.43
N LEU A 75 31.68 -13.50 4.33
CA LEU A 75 31.36 -14.36 5.48
C LEU A 75 32.56 -15.26 5.82
N PRO A 76 32.88 -15.46 7.12
CA PRO A 76 34.06 -16.19 7.56
C PRO A 76 34.06 -17.68 7.21
N GLU A 77 32.90 -18.27 6.88
CA GLU A 77 32.78 -19.66 6.42
C GLU A 77 33.32 -19.85 4.98
N PHE A 78 33.21 -18.86 4.09
CA PHE A 78 33.79 -18.91 2.73
C PHE A 78 35.33 -18.89 2.73
N LYS A 79 35.97 -18.28 3.74
CA LYS A 79 37.44 -18.23 3.87
C LYS A 79 38.06 -19.58 4.24
N LYS A 80 37.25 -20.54 4.72
CA LYS A 80 37.72 -21.90 5.03
C LYS A 80 37.80 -22.79 3.78
N GLU A 81 37.07 -22.48 2.72
CA GLU A 81 37.04 -23.26 1.46
C GLU A 81 38.17 -22.88 0.49
N VAL A 82 38.60 -21.61 0.46
CA VAL A 82 39.70 -21.13 -0.42
C VAL A 82 41.05 -21.81 -0.11
N LYS A 83 41.23 -22.42 1.07
CA LYS A 83 42.45 -23.15 1.44
C LYS A 83 42.48 -24.63 1.02
N LYS A 84 41.43 -25.15 0.36
CA LYS A 84 41.33 -26.59 0.03
C LYS A 84 41.26 -26.93 -1.46
N GLU A 85 41.23 -25.96 -2.38
CA GLU A 85 41.02 -26.24 -3.81
C GLU A 85 42.18 -25.89 -4.77
N ASP A 86 43.39 -25.60 -4.28
CA ASP A 86 44.58 -25.46 -5.14
C ASP A 86 45.47 -26.70 -5.08
N THR A 87 44.94 -27.84 -5.52
CA THR A 87 45.75 -28.97 -5.99
C THR A 87 45.00 -29.73 -7.07
N THR A 88 45.30 -29.44 -8.34
CA THR A 88 45.59 -30.38 -9.45
C THR A 88 45.29 -29.75 -10.82
N ILE A 89 46.33 -29.45 -11.61
CA ILE A 89 46.32 -29.68 -13.06
C ILE A 89 47.67 -30.31 -13.46
N THR A 90 47.53 -31.40 -14.19
CA THR A 90 48.53 -32.34 -14.73
C THR A 90 49.47 -31.72 -15.76
N PRO A 91 50.74 -32.15 -15.83
CA PRO A 91 51.65 -31.91 -16.95
C PRO A 91 51.69 -33.09 -17.94
N GLU A 92 51.84 -32.83 -19.23
CA GLU A 92 52.33 -33.81 -20.21
C GLU A 92 53.16 -33.09 -21.29
N ASP A 93 54.49 -33.27 -21.23
CA ASP A 93 55.26 -34.02 -22.24
C ASP A 93 56.77 -33.74 -22.09
N LYS A 94 57.54 -34.78 -21.72
CA LYS A 94 58.78 -35.21 -22.38
C LYS A 94 59.41 -36.44 -21.72
N GLU A 95 59.81 -37.35 -22.61
CA GLU A 95 60.43 -38.67 -22.46
C GLU A 95 61.76 -38.74 -21.66
N PRO A 96 62.26 -39.96 -21.35
CA PRO A 96 62.91 -40.28 -20.08
C PRO A 96 64.43 -40.09 -20.09
N ALA A 97 65.01 -39.88 -18.90
CA ALA A 97 66.46 -39.91 -18.71
C ALA A 97 66.86 -40.81 -17.54
N HIS A 98 67.76 -41.71 -17.89
CA HIS A 98 68.48 -42.69 -17.09
C HIS A 98 69.23 -42.07 -15.91
N GLU A 99 69.31 -42.85 -14.83
CA GLU A 99 70.24 -42.66 -13.71
C GLU A 99 71.69 -42.53 -14.18
N THR A 100 72.40 -41.52 -13.69
CA THR A 100 73.83 -41.64 -13.31
C THR A 100 74.10 -40.77 -12.08
N ALA A 101 74.53 -41.44 -11.02
CA ALA A 101 75.11 -40.82 -9.84
C ALA A 101 76.52 -40.28 -10.15
N ASP A 102 76.95 -39.34 -9.30
CA ASP A 102 78.30 -38.81 -9.11
C ASP A 102 78.76 -37.64 -10.00
N ARG A 103 78.58 -36.42 -9.47
CA ARG A 103 79.64 -35.42 -9.19
C ARG A 103 79.03 -34.07 -8.78
N TYR A 104 79.24 -33.66 -7.53
CA TYR A 104 79.27 -32.23 -7.17
C TYR A 104 80.33 -32.01 -6.08
N ALA A 105 81.52 -31.56 -6.50
CA ALA A 105 82.44 -30.86 -5.61
C ALA A 105 81.95 -29.41 -5.55
N ASN A 106 81.62 -28.93 -4.35
CA ASN A 106 81.05 -27.59 -4.15
C ASN A 106 82.17 -26.59 -3.83
N PRO A 107 82.47 -25.58 -4.69
CA PRO A 107 83.42 -24.53 -4.40
C PRO A 107 82.74 -23.37 -3.66
N SER A 108 82.23 -23.61 -2.45
CA SER A 108 81.66 -22.55 -1.61
C SER A 108 82.70 -21.98 -0.65
N GLN A 109 82.92 -20.66 -0.68
CA GLN A 109 83.69 -19.94 0.34
C GLN A 109 82.79 -19.75 1.57
N ILE A 110 83.19 -20.31 2.72
CA ILE A 110 82.37 -20.27 3.95
C ILE A 110 82.37 -18.84 4.49
N LEU A 111 81.23 -18.16 4.41
CA LEU A 111 81.02 -16.86 5.05
C LEU A 111 80.67 -17.08 6.53
N HIS A 112 81.58 -16.73 7.44
CA HIS A 112 81.30 -16.76 8.88
C HIS A 112 80.46 -15.54 9.26
N THR A 113 79.22 -15.77 9.69
CA THR A 113 78.35 -14.72 10.26
C THR A 113 78.16 -14.94 11.77
N SER A 114 78.33 -13.88 12.55
CA SER A 114 78.01 -13.86 13.98
C SER A 114 76.52 -13.58 14.17
N LYS A 115 75.83 -14.43 14.94
CA LYS A 115 74.38 -14.34 15.20
C LYS A 115 74.05 -13.09 16.03
N LYS A 116 73.05 -12.33 15.59
CA LYS A 116 72.46 -11.17 16.28
C LYS A 116 70.97 -11.41 16.58
N PRO A 117 70.33 -10.68 17.52
CA PRO A 117 68.91 -10.86 17.83
C PRO A 117 68.00 -10.64 16.61
N LYS A 118 66.90 -11.40 16.55
CA LYS A 118 65.99 -11.50 15.39
C LYS A 118 65.55 -10.15 14.81
N GLU A 119 65.26 -9.18 15.68
CA GLU A 119 64.77 -7.84 15.27
C GLU A 119 65.87 -6.95 14.67
N GLU A 120 67.11 -7.07 15.15
CA GLU A 120 68.25 -6.31 14.62
C GLU A 120 68.70 -6.91 13.29
N ALA A 121 68.69 -8.24 13.18
CA ALA A 121 68.95 -8.95 11.93
C ALA A 121 67.92 -8.62 10.84
N ALA A 122 66.63 -8.51 11.21
CA ALA A 122 65.58 -8.09 10.28
C ALA A 122 65.79 -6.66 9.76
N LYS A 123 66.20 -5.72 10.61
CA LYS A 123 66.53 -4.35 10.22
C LYS A 123 67.74 -4.28 9.30
N GLU A 124 68.79 -5.04 9.58
CA GLU A 124 70.00 -5.13 8.74
C GLU A 124 69.69 -5.78 7.38
N PHE A 125 68.78 -6.75 7.33
CA PHE A 125 68.27 -7.35 6.10
C PHE A 125 67.46 -6.35 5.26
N ILE A 126 66.54 -5.61 5.88
CA ILE A 126 65.79 -4.53 5.22
C ILE A 126 66.73 -3.42 4.73
N GLN A 127 67.75 -3.07 5.52
CA GLN A 127 68.75 -2.07 5.14
C GLN A 127 69.60 -2.55 3.95
N MET A 128 69.96 -3.82 3.92
CA MET A 128 70.64 -4.44 2.77
C MET A 128 69.76 -4.39 1.50
N LEU A 129 68.46 -4.66 1.61
CA LEU A 129 67.53 -4.54 0.48
C LEU A 129 67.42 -3.09 -0.02
N LYS A 130 67.52 -2.12 0.89
CA LYS A 130 67.51 -0.68 0.57
C LYS A 130 68.81 -0.22 -0.08
N ASP A 131 69.95 -0.66 0.43
CA ASP A 131 71.28 -0.28 -0.07
C ASP A 131 71.51 -0.85 -1.49
N ASN A 132 71.01 -2.06 -1.76
CA ASN A 132 71.06 -2.70 -3.08
C ASN A 132 69.95 -2.27 -4.04
N GLN A 133 69.08 -1.32 -3.65
CA GLN A 133 67.99 -0.78 -4.48
C GLN A 133 67.13 -1.86 -5.15
N VAL A 134 66.75 -2.89 -4.39
CA VAL A 134 65.92 -3.98 -4.93
C VAL A 134 64.57 -3.40 -5.40
N ASP A 135 64.29 -3.57 -6.69
CA ASP A 135 63.14 -2.97 -7.38
C ASP A 135 61.93 -3.92 -7.42
N SER A 136 60.75 -3.40 -7.77
CA SER A 136 59.48 -4.14 -7.77
C SER A 136 59.42 -5.33 -8.74
N ILE A 137 60.43 -5.48 -9.59
CA ILE A 137 60.54 -6.50 -10.65
C ILE A 137 61.36 -7.71 -10.16
N TRP A 138 61.99 -7.62 -8.98
CA TRP A 138 62.86 -8.67 -8.46
C TRP A 138 62.05 -9.79 -7.79
N SER A 139 62.22 -11.03 -8.26
CA SER A 139 61.71 -12.21 -7.56
C SER A 139 62.59 -12.54 -6.36
N PHE A 140 61.99 -13.09 -5.30
CA PHE A 140 62.73 -13.56 -4.13
C PHE A 140 63.86 -14.53 -4.50
N SER A 141 63.64 -15.41 -5.49
CA SER A 141 64.67 -16.31 -6.04
C SER A 141 65.89 -15.59 -6.63
N ARG A 142 65.69 -14.43 -7.27
CA ARG A 142 66.77 -13.63 -7.84
C ARG A 142 67.60 -12.94 -6.76
N ILE A 143 66.96 -12.55 -5.66
CA ILE A 143 67.61 -12.01 -4.46
C ILE A 143 68.49 -13.09 -3.81
N ILE A 144 68.00 -14.34 -3.72
CA ILE A 144 68.79 -15.47 -3.21
C ILE A 144 70.04 -15.68 -4.06
N SER A 145 69.91 -15.69 -5.39
CA SER A 145 71.05 -15.94 -6.28
C SER A 145 72.08 -14.80 -6.28
N GLU A 146 71.62 -13.54 -6.30
CA GLU A 146 72.50 -12.38 -6.47
C GLU A 146 73.02 -11.83 -5.14
N LEU A 147 72.18 -11.74 -4.10
CA LEU A 147 72.54 -11.17 -2.80
C LEU A 147 72.97 -12.23 -1.78
N GLY A 148 72.47 -13.46 -1.90
CA GLY A 148 72.84 -14.57 -1.01
C GLY A 148 74.31 -14.98 -1.10
N SER A 149 74.97 -14.69 -2.22
CA SER A 149 76.40 -14.98 -2.44
C SER A 149 77.31 -13.77 -2.20
N ARG A 150 76.76 -12.56 -2.15
CA ARG A 150 77.52 -11.30 -2.11
C ARG A 150 77.53 -10.67 -0.72
N ASP A 151 76.41 -10.69 -0.02
CA ASP A 151 76.26 -9.98 1.24
C ASP A 151 76.15 -10.93 2.45
N PRO A 152 77.12 -10.88 3.39
CA PRO A 152 77.05 -11.64 4.65
C PRO A 152 75.81 -11.32 5.50
N ARG A 153 75.19 -10.15 5.28
CA ARG A 153 73.98 -9.71 5.99
C ARG A 153 72.74 -10.54 5.64
N TYR A 154 72.72 -11.17 4.46
CA TYR A 154 71.62 -12.06 4.03
C TYR A 154 71.48 -13.28 4.96
N TRP A 155 72.61 -13.82 5.41
CA TRP A 155 72.67 -14.98 6.31
C TRP A 155 72.58 -14.62 7.80
N MET A 156 72.34 -13.34 8.15
CA MET A 156 72.22 -12.88 9.53
C MET A 156 70.81 -13.11 10.11
N VAL A 157 69.79 -13.14 9.25
CA VAL A 157 68.41 -13.52 9.61
C VAL A 157 68.36 -15.04 9.75
N GLU A 158 67.66 -15.55 10.78
CA GLU A 158 67.57 -16.99 11.08
C GLU A 158 67.23 -17.85 9.85
N ASP A 159 67.66 -19.12 9.88
CA ASP A 159 67.66 -20.08 8.77
C ASP A 159 66.29 -20.40 8.15
N ASP A 160 65.20 -19.79 8.61
CA ASP A 160 63.86 -19.96 8.06
C ASP A 160 63.69 -19.17 6.74
N PRO A 161 63.64 -19.83 5.57
CA PRO A 161 63.46 -19.15 4.29
C PRO A 161 62.11 -18.44 4.19
N LEU A 162 61.10 -18.93 4.94
CA LEU A 162 59.76 -18.35 4.97
C LEU A 162 59.77 -16.98 5.66
N TYR A 163 60.54 -16.84 6.74
CA TYR A 163 60.65 -15.58 7.46
C TYR A 163 61.40 -14.52 6.64
N ARG A 164 62.45 -14.90 5.90
CA ARG A 164 63.15 -14.00 4.97
C ARG A 164 62.24 -13.54 3.82
N GLN A 165 61.39 -14.43 3.31
CA GLN A 165 60.38 -14.09 2.30
C GLN A 165 59.32 -13.12 2.88
N GLN A 166 58.84 -13.36 4.10
CA GLN A 166 57.89 -12.47 4.79
C GLN A 166 58.47 -11.06 4.99
N LEU A 167 59.73 -10.94 5.43
CA LEU A 167 60.39 -9.65 5.59
C LEU A 167 60.59 -8.92 4.25
N PHE A 168 60.83 -9.67 3.16
CA PHE A 168 60.93 -9.11 1.82
C PHE A 168 59.56 -8.60 1.33
N GLU A 169 58.49 -9.37 1.53
CA GLU A 169 57.12 -8.98 1.20
C GLU A 169 56.65 -7.77 2.03
N GLU A 170 56.98 -7.74 3.32
CA GLU A 170 56.70 -6.60 4.21
C GLU A 170 57.45 -5.34 3.77
N TYR A 171 58.72 -5.46 3.38
CA TYR A 171 59.50 -4.34 2.85
C TYR A 171 58.94 -3.85 1.51
N PHE A 172 58.55 -4.75 0.62
CA PHE A 172 57.94 -4.42 -0.67
C PHE A 172 56.62 -3.67 -0.49
N THR A 173 55.74 -4.18 0.37
CA THR A 173 54.47 -3.53 0.70
C THR A 173 54.73 -2.16 1.34
N SER A 174 55.65 -2.07 2.30
CA SER A 174 56.01 -0.80 2.95
C SER A 174 56.57 0.24 1.97
N ARG A 175 57.42 -0.17 1.02
CA ARG A 175 58.01 0.72 0.03
C ARG A 175 56.97 1.21 -0.98
N SER A 176 56.09 0.32 -1.44
CA SER A 176 54.98 0.65 -2.33
C SER A 176 54.01 1.62 -1.65
N GLU A 177 53.67 1.37 -0.39
CA GLU A 177 52.84 2.26 0.43
C GLU A 177 53.51 3.62 0.65
N GLU A 178 54.80 3.65 1.00
CA GLU A 178 55.56 4.89 1.16
C GLU A 178 55.61 5.72 -0.14
N GLN A 179 55.78 5.06 -1.28
CA GLN A 179 55.81 5.74 -2.58
C GLN A 179 54.45 6.34 -2.92
N LEU A 180 53.37 5.56 -2.77
CA LEU A 180 52.01 6.06 -2.95
C LEU A 180 51.66 7.19 -1.97
N LEU A 181 52.12 7.11 -0.72
CA LEU A 181 51.93 8.17 0.27
C LEU A 181 52.71 9.43 -0.10
N LYS A 182 53.96 9.32 -0.57
CA LYS A 182 54.74 10.48 -1.05
C LYS A 182 54.07 11.14 -2.24
N GLU A 183 53.62 10.36 -3.23
CA GLU A 183 52.87 10.89 -4.38
C GLU A 183 51.55 11.56 -3.96
N ARG A 184 50.81 10.97 -3.02
CA ARG A 184 49.60 11.58 -2.44
C ARG A 184 49.92 12.86 -1.66
N MET A 185 51.03 12.89 -0.92
CA MET A 185 51.45 14.06 -0.14
C MET A 185 51.91 15.19 -1.05
N GLU A 186 52.65 14.90 -2.11
CA GLU A 186 53.08 15.88 -3.11
C GLU A 186 51.90 16.45 -3.89
N THR A 187 50.96 15.58 -4.31
CA THR A 187 49.72 16.03 -4.95
C THR A 187 48.84 16.84 -4.00
N SER A 188 48.74 16.47 -2.72
CA SER A 188 48.00 17.23 -1.71
C SER A 188 48.62 18.61 -1.45
N LYS A 189 49.94 18.66 -1.23
CA LYS A 189 50.70 19.92 -1.10
C LYS A 189 50.53 20.81 -2.33
N PHE A 190 50.57 20.21 -3.52
CA PHE A 190 50.28 20.92 -4.76
C PHE A 190 48.85 21.45 -4.79
N ASN A 191 47.84 20.66 -4.40
CA ASN A 191 46.45 21.08 -4.39
C ASN A 191 46.22 22.25 -3.43
N GLU A 192 46.81 22.20 -2.23
CA GLU A 192 46.71 23.26 -1.25
C GLU A 192 47.41 24.54 -1.72
N ALA A 193 48.62 24.42 -2.25
CA ALA A 193 49.34 25.56 -2.85
C ALA A 193 48.59 26.15 -4.05
N PHE A 194 47.97 25.29 -4.87
CA PHE A 194 47.16 25.69 -6.03
C PHE A 194 45.89 26.41 -5.57
N TRP A 195 45.19 25.93 -4.55
CA TRP A 195 44.02 26.62 -3.98
C TRP A 195 44.40 27.95 -3.33
N LYS A 196 45.51 28.00 -2.58
CA LYS A 196 46.01 29.26 -2.00
C LYS A 196 46.31 30.29 -3.10
N MET A 197 46.91 29.85 -4.20
CA MET A 197 47.16 30.69 -5.37
C MET A 197 45.84 31.18 -6.01
N LEU A 198 44.84 30.30 -6.17
CA LEU A 198 43.52 30.69 -6.71
C LEU A 198 42.82 31.72 -5.82
N LYS A 199 42.93 31.60 -4.50
CA LYS A 199 42.39 32.57 -3.52
C LYS A 199 43.05 33.95 -3.64
N THR A 200 44.35 34.01 -3.93
CA THR A 200 45.07 35.29 -4.10
C THR A 200 44.59 36.08 -5.32
N LYS A 201 43.91 35.45 -6.29
CA LYS A 201 43.40 36.11 -7.51
C LYS A 201 41.89 36.39 -7.39
N PRO A 202 41.45 37.61 -7.08
CA PRO A 202 40.02 37.95 -6.96
C PRO A 202 39.25 37.92 -8.30
N GLN A 203 39.96 37.76 -9.41
CA GLN A 203 39.36 37.62 -10.74
C GLN A 203 38.70 36.24 -10.95
N ILE A 204 39.03 35.26 -10.10
CA ILE A 204 38.47 33.90 -10.15
C ILE A 204 37.19 33.87 -9.31
N GLN A 205 36.06 34.07 -9.99
CA GLN A 205 34.73 34.00 -9.41
C GLN A 205 34.10 32.61 -9.61
N TYR A 206 32.98 32.34 -8.91
CA TYR A 206 32.26 31.06 -8.98
C TYR A 206 31.73 30.68 -10.38
N TYR A 207 31.67 31.63 -11.32
CA TYR A 207 31.23 31.39 -12.71
C TYR A 207 32.39 31.31 -13.71
N THR A 208 33.65 31.36 -13.24
CA THR A 208 34.81 31.39 -14.13
C THR A 208 35.07 30.05 -14.81
N ARG A 209 35.39 30.10 -16.10
CA ARG A 209 35.69 28.91 -16.92
C ARG A 209 37.18 28.60 -16.92
N TRP A 210 37.50 27.31 -17.06
CA TRP A 210 38.89 26.82 -17.08
C TRP A 210 39.78 27.50 -18.13
N SER A 211 39.27 27.78 -19.33
CA SER A 211 40.05 28.44 -20.39
C SER A 211 40.53 29.83 -19.99
N THR A 212 39.63 30.63 -19.39
CA THR A 212 39.94 31.96 -18.86
C THR A 212 40.92 31.89 -17.70
N ALA A 213 40.69 30.95 -16.77
CA ALA A 213 41.57 30.75 -15.61
C ALA A 213 42.97 30.26 -16.04
N LYS A 214 43.06 29.34 -17.00
CA LYS A 214 44.33 28.84 -17.55
C LYS A 214 45.18 29.97 -18.11
N ARG A 215 44.57 30.91 -18.85
CA ARG A 215 45.27 32.10 -19.38
C ARG A 215 45.85 32.98 -18.25
N LEU A 216 45.15 33.07 -17.12
CA LEU A 216 45.58 33.86 -15.97
C LEU A 216 46.65 33.15 -15.11
N ILE A 217 46.65 31.82 -15.12
CA ILE A 217 47.52 30.98 -14.27
C ILE A 217 48.77 30.50 -15.00
N ALA A 218 48.81 30.55 -16.35
CA ALA A 218 49.89 30.03 -17.17
C ALA A 218 51.29 30.56 -16.82
N ASN A 219 51.38 31.80 -16.33
CA ASN A 219 52.65 32.46 -16.00
C ASN A 219 53.13 32.18 -14.57
N GLU A 220 52.35 31.48 -13.75
CA GLU A 220 52.66 31.28 -12.33
C GLU A 220 53.62 30.09 -12.12
N PRO A 221 54.60 30.22 -11.20
CA PRO A 221 55.64 29.21 -11.00
C PRO A 221 55.06 27.89 -10.49
N ILE A 222 54.01 27.92 -9.67
CA ILE A 222 53.34 26.73 -9.15
C ILE A 222 52.68 25.93 -10.29
N TYR A 223 52.16 26.62 -11.31
CA TYR A 223 51.54 25.95 -12.46
C TYR A 223 52.58 25.37 -13.44
N LYS A 224 53.66 26.15 -13.70
CA LYS A 224 54.73 25.81 -14.64
C LYS A 224 55.68 24.72 -14.13
N HIS A 225 56.01 24.71 -12.84
CA HIS A 225 56.97 23.75 -12.25
C HIS A 225 56.28 22.53 -11.61
N SER A 226 54.99 22.35 -11.84
CA SER A 226 54.22 21.26 -11.24
C SER A 226 54.30 19.98 -12.07
N VAL A 227 54.70 18.90 -11.38
CA VAL A 227 54.78 17.50 -11.84
C VAL A 227 53.41 16.88 -12.14
N VAL A 228 52.31 17.58 -11.79
CA VAL A 228 50.93 17.07 -11.92
C VAL A 228 50.37 17.26 -13.34
N LYS A 229 49.68 16.23 -13.85
CA LYS A 229 49.02 16.23 -15.17
C LYS A 229 48.01 17.38 -15.33
N GLU A 230 47.85 17.90 -16.54
CA GLU A 230 46.91 19.00 -16.82
C GLU A 230 45.45 18.63 -16.50
N SER A 231 45.06 17.38 -16.70
CA SER A 231 43.72 16.87 -16.35
C SER A 231 43.43 17.00 -14.85
N ALA A 232 44.39 16.64 -14.00
CA ALA A 232 44.28 16.77 -12.55
C ALA A 232 44.24 18.24 -12.12
N LYS A 233 45.03 19.13 -12.74
CA LYS A 233 44.97 20.58 -12.50
C LYS A 233 43.59 21.16 -12.83
N LYS A 234 43.01 20.78 -13.97
CA LYS A 234 41.65 21.16 -14.39
C LYS A 234 40.61 20.65 -13.39
N GLN A 235 40.69 19.40 -12.97
CA GLN A 235 39.76 18.80 -12.02
C GLN A 235 39.77 19.56 -10.68
N ARG A 236 40.96 19.88 -10.15
CA ARG A 236 41.09 20.64 -8.90
C ARG A 236 40.60 22.08 -9.00
N PHE A 237 40.74 22.71 -10.15
CA PHE A 237 40.14 24.02 -10.40
C PHE A 237 38.61 23.94 -10.41
N LEU A 238 38.04 22.92 -11.06
CA LEU A 238 36.59 22.72 -11.07
C LEU A 238 36.05 22.44 -9.67
N GLU A 239 36.77 21.67 -8.85
CA GLU A 239 36.45 21.47 -7.43
C GLU A 239 36.50 22.79 -6.65
N TYR A 240 37.51 23.63 -6.88
CA TYR A 240 37.59 24.95 -6.23
C TYR A 240 36.43 25.87 -6.63
N VAL A 241 36.08 25.93 -7.92
CA VAL A 241 34.94 26.72 -8.41
C VAL A 241 33.61 26.16 -7.89
N ALA A 242 33.47 24.84 -7.78
CA ALA A 242 32.31 24.20 -7.18
C ALA A 242 32.16 24.59 -5.70
N ASN A 243 33.26 24.58 -4.94
CA ASN A 243 33.25 25.02 -3.54
C ASN A 243 32.88 26.51 -3.41
N LEU A 244 33.42 27.39 -4.26
CA LEU A 244 33.04 28.81 -4.28
C LEU A 244 31.56 29.01 -4.62
N ARG A 245 31.03 28.21 -5.56
CA ARG A 245 29.60 28.25 -5.91
C ARG A 245 28.76 27.80 -4.73
N GLU A 246 29.14 26.71 -4.06
CA GLU A 246 28.44 26.20 -2.89
C GLU A 246 28.46 27.21 -1.73
N GLU A 247 29.58 27.87 -1.47
CA GLU A 247 29.73 28.91 -0.44
C GLU A 247 28.86 30.14 -0.76
N HIS A 248 28.86 30.59 -2.01
CA HIS A 248 27.99 31.67 -2.46
C HIS A 248 26.51 31.29 -2.34
N GLU A 249 26.11 30.11 -2.80
CA GLU A 249 24.74 29.60 -2.68
C GLU A 249 24.31 29.45 -1.21
N LYS A 250 25.19 28.95 -0.34
CA LYS A 250 24.94 28.87 1.11
C LYS A 250 24.73 30.25 1.72
N SER A 251 25.57 31.22 1.39
CA SER A 251 25.45 32.60 1.89
C SER A 251 24.14 33.24 1.44
N GLN A 252 23.76 33.06 0.17
CA GLN A 252 22.47 33.53 -0.36
C GLN A 252 21.28 32.84 0.32
N ARG A 253 21.35 31.52 0.55
CA ARG A 253 20.31 30.78 1.28
C ARG A 253 20.18 31.25 2.72
N GLN A 254 21.29 31.54 3.40
CA GLN A 254 21.28 32.08 4.77
C GLN A 254 20.62 33.46 4.81
N LEU A 255 21.02 34.37 3.91
CA LEU A 255 20.40 35.69 3.80
C LEU A 255 18.91 35.58 3.48
N LYS A 256 18.52 34.70 2.55
CA LYS A 256 17.10 34.43 2.24
C LYS A 256 16.35 33.88 3.43
N SER A 257 16.94 32.95 4.20
CA SER A 257 16.30 32.39 5.39
C SER A 257 16.10 33.43 6.49
N GLN A 258 17.09 34.29 6.73
CA GLN A 258 16.96 35.42 7.67
C GLN A 258 15.86 36.38 7.23
N ALA A 259 15.86 36.75 5.94
CA ALA A 259 14.84 37.59 5.35
C ALA A 259 13.42 36.99 5.45
N LEU A 260 13.27 35.68 5.24
CA LEU A 260 11.97 35.00 5.38
C LEU A 260 11.46 35.04 6.82
N LYS A 261 12.34 34.88 7.82
CA LYS A 261 11.97 34.99 9.24
C LYS A 261 11.53 36.41 9.59
N GLU A 262 12.32 37.41 9.21
CA GLU A 262 11.97 38.82 9.43
C GLU A 262 10.67 39.20 8.72
N LEU A 263 10.42 38.65 7.53
CA LEU A 263 9.17 38.84 6.81
C LEU A 263 8.01 38.17 7.54
N GLN A 264 8.21 36.95 8.03
CA GLN A 264 7.20 36.24 8.81
C GLN A 264 6.84 37.03 10.07
N ASP A 265 7.83 37.50 10.83
CA ASP A 265 7.60 38.33 12.03
C ASP A 265 6.91 39.66 11.68
N TYR A 266 7.29 40.28 10.57
CA TYR A 266 6.64 41.50 10.07
C TYR A 266 5.17 41.26 9.70
N LEU A 267 4.88 40.19 8.97
CA LEU A 267 3.53 39.81 8.56
C LEU A 267 2.68 39.34 9.74
N GLU A 268 3.23 38.53 10.64
CA GLU A 268 2.56 38.11 11.87
C GLU A 268 2.23 39.33 12.74
N ASN A 269 3.14 40.28 12.91
CA ASN A 269 2.84 41.53 13.62
C ASN A 269 1.72 42.31 12.93
N ILE A 270 1.69 42.43 11.61
CA ILE A 270 0.60 43.18 10.93
C ILE A 270 -0.74 42.45 10.99
N LEU A 271 -0.74 41.12 10.83
CA LEU A 271 -1.95 40.29 10.86
C LEU A 271 -2.50 40.13 12.28
N LEU A 272 -1.65 40.15 13.30
CA LEU A 272 -2.05 40.08 14.70
C LEU A 272 -2.32 41.46 15.31
N SER A 273 -1.68 42.54 14.81
CA SER A 273 -1.95 43.93 15.21
C SER A 273 -3.12 44.57 14.43
N SER A 274 -3.92 43.77 13.72
CA SER A 274 -5.22 44.24 13.21
C SER A 274 -6.32 44.12 14.27
N ASP A 275 -5.96 44.42 15.52
CA ASP A 275 -6.84 44.86 16.59
C ASP A 275 -7.18 46.35 16.44
N THR A 276 -7.10 46.92 15.22
CA THR A 276 -7.69 48.23 14.93
C THR A 276 -9.19 48.14 15.13
N GLY A 277 -9.60 48.41 16.36
CA GLY A 277 -10.95 48.67 16.75
C GLY A 277 -11.49 49.81 15.90
N THR A 278 -12.30 49.46 14.92
CA THR A 278 -13.47 50.25 14.53
C THR A 278 -14.51 49.31 13.94
N ASN A 279 -15.67 49.33 14.57
CA ASN A 279 -16.98 48.95 14.03
C ASN A 279 -17.32 47.46 14.01
N GLY A 280 -17.67 46.93 15.20
CA GLY A 280 -19.05 46.50 15.48
C GLY A 280 -19.72 45.44 14.61
N ASN A 281 -19.02 44.81 13.67
CA ASN A 281 -19.54 43.70 12.88
C ASN A 281 -18.58 42.53 13.06
N ASN A 282 -18.97 41.63 13.97
CA ASN A 282 -18.37 40.31 14.15
C ASN A 282 -18.18 39.62 12.81
N THR A 283 -16.96 39.64 12.30
CA THR A 283 -16.43 38.55 11.52
C THR A 283 -15.12 38.19 12.19
N ASP A 284 -15.17 37.13 13.01
CA ASP A 284 -14.08 36.48 13.74
C ASP A 284 -13.04 35.85 12.79
N PHE A 285 -12.64 36.57 11.74
CA PHE A 285 -11.60 36.17 10.81
C PHE A 285 -10.37 37.05 11.07
N PRO A 286 -9.40 36.56 11.84
CA PRO A 286 -8.13 37.25 12.13
C PRO A 286 -7.17 37.22 10.93
N LEU A 287 -7.69 37.35 9.70
CA LEU A 287 -6.91 37.36 8.48
C LEU A 287 -7.37 38.50 7.56
N MET A 288 -6.53 39.51 7.41
CA MET A 288 -6.72 40.53 6.38
C MET A 288 -6.63 39.88 4.99
N LYS A 289 -7.54 40.24 4.08
CA LYS A 289 -7.49 39.77 2.68
C LYS A 289 -6.13 40.15 2.04
N TRP A 290 -5.54 39.21 1.29
CA TRP A 290 -4.25 39.40 0.59
C TRP A 290 -4.17 40.71 -0.19
N GLN A 291 -5.25 41.12 -0.86
CA GLN A 291 -5.29 42.37 -1.62
C GLN A 291 -5.10 43.62 -0.73
N SER A 292 -5.68 43.64 0.47
CA SER A 292 -5.51 44.75 1.42
C SER A 292 -4.09 44.75 2.01
N LEU A 293 -3.56 43.56 2.29
CA LEU A 293 -2.19 43.37 2.76
C LEU A 293 -1.15 43.80 1.71
N ALA A 294 -1.33 43.36 0.47
CA ALA A 294 -0.45 43.68 -0.66
C ALA A 294 -0.46 45.17 -1.02
N ASN A 295 -1.64 45.81 -1.00
CA ASN A 295 -1.77 47.21 -1.37
C ASN A 295 -1.31 48.19 -0.29
N ASN A 296 -1.43 47.83 0.99
CA ASN A 296 -1.15 48.76 2.10
C ASN A 296 0.19 48.49 2.78
N TYR A 297 0.62 47.22 2.87
CA TYR A 297 1.71 46.82 3.76
C TYR A 297 2.92 46.19 3.06
N LEU A 298 2.83 45.86 1.77
CA LEU A 298 3.88 45.22 0.99
C LEU A 298 4.36 46.07 -0.20
N PHE A 299 5.56 45.72 -0.69
CA PHE A 299 6.16 46.26 -1.91
C PHE A 299 6.40 47.78 -1.89
N GLU A 300 6.29 48.45 -3.04
CA GLU A 300 6.72 49.83 -3.29
C GLU A 300 6.01 50.88 -2.43
N LYS A 301 4.86 50.53 -1.85
CA LYS A 301 4.05 51.45 -1.06
C LYS A 301 4.49 51.55 0.41
N ASN A 302 5.28 50.60 0.91
CA ASN A 302 5.71 50.60 2.31
C ASN A 302 7.21 50.87 2.48
N LYS A 303 7.53 52.01 3.10
CA LYS A 303 8.91 52.42 3.44
C LYS A 303 9.63 51.41 4.33
N ARG A 304 8.92 50.68 5.20
CA ARG A 304 9.49 49.70 6.13
C ARG A 304 9.89 48.40 5.43
N TYR A 305 9.11 47.98 4.43
CA TYR A 305 9.47 46.85 3.57
C TYR A 305 10.68 47.20 2.68
N MET A 306 10.70 48.40 2.09
CA MET A 306 11.82 48.86 1.26
C MET A 306 13.11 49.19 2.04
N ALA A 307 13.01 49.49 3.34
CA ALA A 307 14.16 49.76 4.18
C ALA A 307 15.02 48.52 4.44
N ASN A 308 14.44 47.31 4.37
CA ASN A 308 15.19 46.09 4.65
C ASN A 308 15.97 45.63 3.42
N LYS A 309 17.30 45.56 3.55
CA LYS A 309 18.19 45.07 2.49
C LYS A 309 17.96 43.59 2.18
N HIS A 310 17.50 42.81 3.14
CA HIS A 310 17.29 41.38 3.03
C HIS A 310 16.05 41.03 2.18
N PHE A 311 15.02 41.89 2.17
CA PHE A 311 13.82 41.69 1.36
C PHE A 311 14.02 41.88 -0.14
N LYS A 312 15.15 42.49 -0.58
CA LYS A 312 15.49 42.61 -2.01
C LYS A 312 15.82 41.27 -2.66
N ILE A 313 16.23 40.28 -1.88
CA ILE A 313 16.55 38.92 -2.35
C ILE A 313 15.27 38.08 -2.52
N LEU A 314 14.18 38.47 -1.85
CA LEU A 314 12.93 37.71 -1.87
C LEU A 314 12.16 37.96 -3.15
N THR A 315 11.59 36.89 -3.69
CA THR A 315 10.65 36.99 -4.81
C THR A 315 9.25 37.30 -4.29
N HIS A 316 8.38 37.80 -5.17
CA HIS A 316 6.96 37.96 -4.85
C HIS A 316 6.30 36.63 -4.46
N GLU A 317 6.76 35.51 -5.03
CA GLU A 317 6.30 34.16 -4.70
C GLU A 317 6.67 33.79 -3.26
N ASP A 318 7.90 34.07 -2.82
CA ASP A 318 8.35 33.78 -1.47
C ASP A 318 7.47 34.49 -0.42
N VAL A 319 7.08 35.74 -0.68
CA VAL A 319 6.20 36.52 0.21
C VAL A 319 4.81 35.89 0.32
N LEU A 320 4.27 35.41 -0.81
CA LEU A 320 2.97 34.77 -0.87
C LEU A 320 2.97 33.41 -0.17
N GLN A 321 4.05 32.63 -0.28
CA GLN A 321 4.20 31.37 0.45
C GLN A 321 4.22 31.61 1.97
N VAL A 322 4.97 32.61 2.45
CA VAL A 322 4.97 32.97 3.88
C VAL A 322 3.58 33.39 4.35
N TYR A 323 2.85 34.17 3.56
CA TYR A 323 1.46 34.53 3.88
C TYR A 323 0.54 33.30 3.93
N MET A 324 0.65 32.38 2.97
CA MET A 324 -0.12 31.13 2.97
C MET A 324 0.18 30.27 4.21
N ASP A 325 1.43 30.20 4.62
CA ASP A 325 1.83 29.45 5.82
C ASP A 325 1.28 30.10 7.10
N ILE A 326 1.27 31.44 7.18
CA ILE A 326 0.63 32.16 8.29
C ILE A 326 -0.89 31.91 8.28
N ALA A 327 -1.54 31.98 7.11
CA ALA A 327 -2.97 31.72 6.97
C ALA A 327 -3.33 30.29 7.44
N LYS A 328 -2.56 29.27 7.04
CA LYS A 328 -2.74 27.88 7.52
C LYS A 328 -2.58 27.74 9.04
N LYS A 329 -1.61 28.45 9.64
CA LYS A 329 -1.45 28.46 11.11
C LYS A 329 -2.67 29.07 11.80
N VAL A 330 -3.21 30.15 11.24
CA VAL A 330 -4.42 30.81 11.74
C VAL A 330 -5.64 29.89 11.61
N GLU A 331 -5.83 29.26 10.46
CA GLU A 331 -6.89 28.27 10.22
C GLU A 331 -6.82 27.14 11.25
N LYS A 332 -5.64 26.57 11.46
CA LYS A 332 -5.44 25.53 12.47
C LYS A 332 -5.79 25.98 13.89
N ASN A 333 -5.44 27.21 14.27
CA ASN A 333 -5.81 27.75 15.59
C ASN A 333 -7.33 27.92 15.73
N LEU A 334 -8.02 28.34 14.66
CA LEU A 334 -9.48 28.41 14.64
C LEU A 334 -10.12 27.02 14.72
N GLU A 335 -9.59 26.03 14.00
CA GLU A 335 -10.02 24.63 14.09
C GLU A 335 -9.83 24.07 15.51
N ASP A 336 -8.70 24.32 16.15
CA ASP A 336 -8.41 23.89 17.51
C ASP A 336 -9.38 24.55 18.53
N LYS A 337 -9.68 25.84 18.36
CA LYS A 337 -10.69 26.55 19.17
C LYS A 337 -12.10 25.97 18.96
N LEU A 338 -12.47 25.70 17.71
CA LEU A 338 -13.77 25.12 17.36
C LEU A 338 -13.90 23.70 17.92
N ALA A 339 -12.85 22.88 17.82
CA ALA A 339 -12.82 21.54 18.40
C ALA A 339 -12.91 21.57 19.93
N ALA A 340 -12.26 22.54 20.60
CA ALA A 340 -12.39 22.73 22.04
C ALA A 340 -13.83 23.09 22.45
N LEU A 341 -14.48 24.01 21.72
CA LEU A 341 -15.89 24.36 21.94
C LEU A 341 -16.82 23.17 21.69
N GLN A 342 -16.59 22.40 20.62
CA GLN A 342 -17.35 21.18 20.33
C GLN A 342 -17.22 20.13 21.45
N LYS A 343 -16.02 19.95 22.03
CA LYS A 343 -15.83 19.03 23.16
C LYS A 343 -16.62 19.45 24.39
N VAL A 344 -16.58 20.75 24.72
CA VAL A 344 -17.37 21.29 25.85
C VAL A 344 -18.86 21.09 25.59
N ASN A 345 -19.33 21.41 24.39
CA ASN A 345 -20.73 21.21 24.00
C ASN A 345 -21.12 19.74 24.05
N TYR A 346 -20.28 18.81 23.56
CA TYR A 346 -20.57 17.37 23.60
C TYR A 346 -20.83 16.85 25.02
N THR A 347 -20.04 17.29 26.01
CA THR A 347 -20.25 16.87 27.40
C THR A 347 -21.57 17.39 27.96
N LYS A 348 -21.92 18.65 27.67
CA LYS A 348 -23.19 19.26 28.07
C LYS A 348 -24.36 18.58 27.37
N ASP A 349 -24.26 18.36 26.07
CA ASP A 349 -25.27 17.70 25.24
C ASP A 349 -25.52 16.25 25.72
N ARG A 350 -24.47 15.52 26.13
CA ARG A 350 -24.63 14.18 26.71
C ARG A 350 -25.41 14.22 28.02
N VAL A 351 -25.04 15.12 28.93
CA VAL A 351 -25.73 15.26 30.23
C VAL A 351 -27.19 15.66 30.03
N ALA A 352 -27.48 16.58 29.10
CA ALA A 352 -28.84 16.97 28.76
C ALA A 352 -29.65 15.80 28.17
N ARG A 353 -29.06 15.01 27.26
CA ARG A 353 -29.70 13.81 26.69
C ARG A 353 -30.00 12.76 27.76
N ASP A 354 -29.06 12.46 28.64
CA ASP A 354 -29.24 11.48 29.70
C ASP A 354 -30.31 11.94 30.71
N GLY A 355 -30.31 13.23 31.07
CA GLY A 355 -31.34 13.81 31.93
C GLY A 355 -32.75 13.74 31.32
N PHE A 356 -32.88 13.94 30.01
CA PHE A 356 -34.17 13.77 29.34
C PHE A 356 -34.60 12.30 29.21
N LYS A 357 -33.66 11.38 28.95
CA LYS A 357 -33.96 9.93 28.98
C LYS A 357 -34.47 9.49 30.35
N GLU A 358 -33.88 10.02 31.41
CA GLU A 358 -34.36 9.78 32.78
C GLU A 358 -35.78 10.34 32.99
N LEU A 359 -36.08 11.52 32.45
CA LEU A 359 -37.42 12.10 32.47
C LEU A 359 -38.43 11.20 31.74
N LEU A 360 -38.11 10.71 30.54
CA LEU A 360 -39.00 9.82 29.77
C LEU A 360 -39.23 8.46 30.44
N ARG A 361 -38.29 8.00 31.26
CA ARG A 361 -38.39 6.73 32.02
C ARG A 361 -39.06 6.91 33.39
N SER A 362 -39.31 8.14 33.81
CA SER A 362 -39.97 8.41 35.08
C SER A 362 -41.41 7.87 35.08
N PRO A 363 -41.91 7.39 36.22
CA PRO A 363 -43.26 6.82 36.33
C PRO A 363 -44.37 7.85 36.10
N ASP A 364 -44.03 9.15 36.17
CA ASP A 364 -44.96 10.26 35.99
C ASP A 364 -45.43 10.40 34.52
N ILE A 365 -44.68 9.83 33.57
CA ILE A 365 -44.98 9.87 32.13
C ILE A 365 -45.14 8.44 31.61
N LYS A 366 -46.40 7.97 31.53
CA LYS A 366 -46.71 6.66 30.94
C LYS A 366 -46.66 6.72 29.41
N ILE A 367 -45.47 6.52 28.84
CA ILE A 367 -45.26 6.39 27.40
C ILE A 367 -45.68 4.99 26.94
N ARG A 368 -46.59 4.93 25.97
CA ARG A 368 -47.12 3.69 25.37
C ARG A 368 -46.64 3.51 23.94
N ALA A 369 -46.76 2.30 23.40
CA ALA A 369 -46.40 1.98 22.02
C ALA A 369 -47.19 2.80 20.97
N ASN A 370 -48.37 3.30 21.31
CA ASN A 370 -49.20 4.15 20.44
C ASN A 370 -49.26 5.62 20.87
N SER A 371 -48.46 6.02 21.86
CA SER A 371 -48.44 7.40 22.34
C SER A 371 -47.87 8.33 21.27
N LYS A 372 -48.47 9.52 21.11
CA LYS A 372 -48.00 10.53 20.17
C LYS A 372 -47.27 11.63 20.92
N TRP A 373 -46.32 12.26 20.24
CA TRP A 373 -45.56 13.39 20.81
C TRP A 373 -46.47 14.52 21.30
N HIS A 374 -47.55 14.81 20.57
CA HIS A 374 -48.52 15.86 20.92
C HIS A 374 -49.20 15.63 22.28
N ASP A 375 -49.35 14.38 22.71
CA ASP A 375 -50.01 14.03 23.97
C ASP A 375 -49.05 14.16 25.15
N ILE A 376 -47.75 13.93 24.91
CA ILE A 376 -46.69 13.97 25.93
C ILE A 376 -46.07 15.36 26.06
N TYR A 377 -45.97 16.12 24.96
CA TYR A 377 -45.35 17.45 24.93
C TYR A 377 -45.91 18.44 25.98
N PRO A 378 -47.24 18.54 26.20
CA PRO A 378 -47.80 19.43 27.22
C PRO A 378 -47.34 19.11 28.65
N LEU A 379 -46.97 17.85 28.93
CA LEU A 379 -46.51 17.38 30.24
C LEU A 379 -45.03 17.71 30.47
N ILE A 380 -44.21 17.71 29.41
CA ILE A 380 -42.75 17.89 29.50
C ILE A 380 -42.28 19.33 29.23
N LYS A 381 -43.10 20.18 28.61
CA LYS A 381 -42.69 21.52 28.14
C LYS A 381 -42.06 22.43 29.21
N ASN A 382 -42.47 22.26 30.46
CA ASN A 382 -42.04 23.10 31.59
C ASN A 382 -40.86 22.49 32.37
N ASP A 383 -40.47 21.25 32.06
CA ASP A 383 -39.43 20.56 32.82
C ASP A 383 -38.04 21.14 32.47
N PRO A 384 -37.19 21.47 33.48
CA PRO A 384 -35.84 21.97 33.24
C PRO A 384 -34.97 21.00 32.43
N ARG A 385 -35.19 19.68 32.54
CA ARG A 385 -34.48 18.64 31.80
C ARG A 385 -34.81 18.70 30.30
N PHE A 386 -36.07 19.03 29.96
CA PHE A 386 -36.48 19.24 28.56
C PHE A 386 -35.89 20.55 28.00
N LEU A 387 -35.98 21.65 28.76
CA LEU A 387 -35.43 22.95 28.36
C LEU A 387 -33.91 22.90 28.12
N GLN A 388 -33.18 22.15 28.94
CA GLN A 388 -31.73 21.95 28.78
C GLN A 388 -31.35 21.19 27.51
N MET A 389 -32.27 20.41 26.95
CA MET A 389 -32.03 19.71 25.68
C MET A 389 -32.26 20.61 24.46
N LEU A 390 -33.06 21.66 24.59
CA LEU A 390 -33.34 22.58 23.49
C LEU A 390 -32.07 23.33 23.10
N GLY A 391 -31.65 23.18 21.84
CA GLY A 391 -30.42 23.81 21.31
C GLY A 391 -29.16 22.95 21.43
N THR A 392 -29.27 21.72 21.92
CA THR A 392 -28.16 20.75 21.87
C THR A 392 -27.94 20.24 20.45
N SER A 393 -26.72 19.81 20.15
CA SER A 393 -26.38 19.18 18.87
C SER A 393 -26.54 17.65 18.97
N GLY A 394 -27.31 17.05 18.04
CA GLY A 394 -27.53 15.60 17.98
C GLY A 394 -29.01 15.21 17.91
N SER A 395 -29.35 14.09 18.56
CA SER A 395 -30.73 13.56 18.61
C SER A 395 -31.69 14.59 19.19
N SER A 396 -32.76 14.87 18.45
CA SER A 396 -33.84 15.76 18.87
C SER A 396 -34.58 15.18 20.09
N PRO A 397 -35.24 16.02 20.91
CA PRO A 397 -36.15 15.51 21.93
C PRO A 397 -37.21 14.57 21.38
N LEU A 398 -37.64 14.80 20.13
CA LEU A 398 -38.56 13.92 19.42
C LEU A 398 -37.94 12.54 19.13
N ASP A 399 -36.68 12.49 18.71
CA ASP A 399 -36.00 11.23 18.38
C ASP A 399 -35.86 10.37 19.64
N LEU A 400 -35.44 10.97 20.76
CA LEU A 400 -35.34 10.25 22.03
C LEU A 400 -36.68 9.73 22.55
N PHE A 401 -37.78 10.42 22.22
CA PHE A 401 -39.12 9.92 22.49
C PHE A 401 -39.51 8.76 21.58
N LEU A 402 -39.23 8.87 20.28
CA LEU A 402 -39.48 7.81 19.32
C LEU A 402 -38.71 6.53 19.69
N ASP A 403 -37.46 6.66 20.17
CA ASP A 403 -36.68 5.52 20.68
C ASP A 403 -37.41 4.80 21.82
N VAL A 404 -37.99 5.55 22.78
CA VAL A 404 -38.73 4.96 23.90
C VAL A 404 -40.05 4.33 23.44
N VAL A 405 -40.75 4.96 22.50
CA VAL A 405 -41.97 4.40 21.90
C VAL A 405 -41.65 3.11 21.14
N GLU A 406 -40.55 3.08 20.39
CA GLU A 406 -40.07 1.91 19.68
C GLU A 406 -39.71 0.78 20.67
N GLU A 407 -38.97 1.08 21.74
CA GLU A 407 -38.66 0.12 22.81
C GLU A 407 -39.95 -0.53 23.35
N LYS A 408 -40.97 0.28 23.66
CA LYS A 408 -42.28 -0.22 24.08
C LYS A 408 -42.98 -1.04 23.00
N SER A 409 -42.93 -0.61 21.74
CA SER A 409 -43.52 -1.36 20.63
C SER A 409 -42.89 -2.75 20.45
N ILE A 410 -41.58 -2.87 20.66
CA ILE A 410 -40.84 -4.14 20.60
C ILE A 410 -41.28 -5.05 21.76
N THR A 411 -41.43 -4.51 22.98
CA THR A 411 -41.93 -5.30 24.11
C THR A 411 -43.35 -5.84 23.86
N VAL A 412 -44.25 -5.02 23.29
CA VAL A 412 -45.60 -5.44 22.91
C VAL A 412 -45.55 -6.50 21.79
N ALA A 413 -44.67 -6.35 20.80
CA ALA A 413 -44.50 -7.35 19.74
C ALA A 413 -43.96 -8.69 20.26
N ALA A 414 -43.05 -8.66 21.24
CA ALA A 414 -42.55 -9.86 21.91
C ALA A 414 -43.67 -10.54 22.72
N GLN A 415 -44.41 -9.76 23.51
CA GLN A 415 -45.60 -10.23 24.24
C GLN A 415 -46.65 -10.82 23.30
N ARG A 416 -46.87 -10.23 22.13
CA ARG A 416 -47.75 -10.78 21.09
C ARG A 416 -47.27 -12.14 20.58
N SER A 417 -45.97 -12.33 20.37
CA SER A 417 -45.44 -13.64 19.95
C SER A 417 -45.63 -14.71 21.02
N ILE A 418 -45.45 -14.34 22.30
CA ILE A 418 -45.72 -15.22 23.44
C ILE A 418 -47.23 -15.54 23.49
N ALA A 419 -48.09 -14.53 23.32
CA ALA A 419 -49.54 -14.71 23.30
C ALA A 419 -49.97 -15.67 22.17
N GLN A 420 -49.36 -15.57 20.99
CA GLN A 420 -49.59 -16.50 19.89
C GLN A 420 -49.20 -17.94 20.26
N ASN A 421 -48.06 -18.14 20.91
CA ASN A 421 -47.63 -19.46 21.36
C ASN A 421 -48.60 -20.05 22.39
N VAL A 422 -49.06 -19.24 23.35
CA VAL A 422 -50.06 -19.66 24.35
C VAL A 422 -51.36 -20.08 23.69
N LEU A 423 -51.82 -19.36 22.66
CA LEU A 423 -53.02 -19.71 21.92
C LEU A 423 -52.85 -21.02 21.12
N ILE A 424 -51.65 -21.30 20.62
CA ILE A 424 -51.32 -22.57 19.95
C ILE A 424 -51.31 -23.72 20.97
N GLU A 425 -50.67 -23.54 22.12
CA GLU A 425 -50.62 -24.54 23.20
C GLU A 425 -52.01 -24.91 23.72
N LYS A 426 -52.88 -23.90 23.89
CA LYS A 426 -54.27 -24.09 24.29
C LYS A 426 -55.18 -24.54 23.14
N SER A 427 -54.65 -24.72 21.92
CA SER A 427 -55.39 -25.14 20.72
C SER A 427 -56.65 -24.30 20.44
N PHE A 428 -56.52 -22.98 20.56
CA PHE A 428 -57.67 -22.06 20.41
C PHE A 428 -58.19 -22.03 18.97
N GLN A 429 -59.51 -22.20 18.81
CA GLN A 429 -60.21 -22.07 17.53
C GLN A 429 -60.81 -20.68 17.39
N TRP A 430 -60.46 -19.99 16.31
CA TRP A 430 -61.01 -18.67 16.00
C TRP A 430 -62.45 -18.83 15.49
N ASP A 431 -63.42 -18.31 16.22
CA ASP A 431 -64.80 -18.26 15.76
C ASP A 431 -65.01 -17.00 14.90
N GLU A 432 -65.34 -17.18 13.63
CA GLU A 432 -65.62 -16.06 12.70
C GLU A 432 -66.96 -15.38 13.00
N SER A 433 -67.83 -16.01 13.79
CA SER A 433 -69.19 -15.51 14.06
C SER A 433 -69.28 -14.59 15.28
N ASP A 434 -68.45 -14.78 16.32
CA ASP A 434 -68.46 -13.99 17.55
C ASP A 434 -67.06 -13.47 17.95
N VAL A 435 -66.69 -12.32 17.36
CA VAL A 435 -65.41 -11.62 17.64
C VAL A 435 -65.29 -11.21 19.11
N ASN A 436 -66.37 -10.74 19.73
CA ASN A 436 -66.34 -10.28 21.13
C ASN A 436 -66.13 -11.43 22.13
N ASN A 437 -66.70 -12.61 21.87
CA ASN A 437 -66.50 -13.79 22.71
C ASN A 437 -65.05 -14.33 22.55
N SER A 438 -64.53 -14.29 21.32
CA SER A 438 -63.14 -14.62 21.03
C SER A 438 -62.16 -13.68 21.77
N ARG A 439 -62.45 -12.37 21.82
CA ARG A 439 -61.64 -11.40 22.60
C ARG A 439 -61.61 -11.71 24.09
N GLN A 440 -62.76 -12.03 24.69
CA GLN A 440 -62.86 -12.31 26.11
C GLN A 440 -62.21 -13.65 26.50
N THR A 441 -62.36 -14.68 25.67
CA THR A 441 -61.70 -15.98 25.89
C THR A 441 -60.19 -15.87 25.75
N ILE A 442 -59.68 -15.12 24.76
CA ILE A 442 -58.25 -14.81 24.63
C ILE A 442 -57.75 -14.05 25.87
N LYS A 443 -58.47 -13.01 26.32
CA LYS A 443 -58.08 -12.23 27.50
C LYS A 443 -58.02 -13.08 28.77
N GLY A 444 -58.97 -14.00 28.96
CA GLY A 444 -58.93 -14.99 30.04
C GLY A 444 -57.71 -15.90 29.94
N HIS A 445 -57.48 -16.48 28.76
CA HIS A 445 -56.35 -17.39 28.54
C HIS A 445 -54.98 -16.76 28.69
N LEU A 446 -54.85 -15.46 28.40
CA LEU A 446 -53.61 -14.73 28.60
C LEU A 446 -53.40 -14.33 30.08
N ARG A 447 -54.46 -13.96 30.81
CA ARG A 447 -54.38 -13.68 32.25
C ARG A 447 -54.03 -14.90 33.11
N ASP A 448 -54.36 -16.10 32.64
CA ASP A 448 -53.96 -17.36 33.30
C ASP A 448 -52.44 -17.57 33.32
N ASN A 449 -51.68 -16.85 32.48
CA ASN A 449 -50.25 -17.06 32.32
C ASN A 449 -49.45 -16.01 33.13
N GLU A 450 -48.48 -16.47 33.92
CA GLU A 450 -47.67 -15.65 34.81
C GLU A 450 -46.98 -14.47 34.09
N GLN A 451 -46.65 -14.64 32.80
CA GLN A 451 -45.94 -13.63 31.99
C GLN A 451 -46.78 -12.39 31.64
N PHE A 452 -48.11 -12.45 31.77
CA PHE A 452 -49.02 -11.34 31.47
C PHE A 452 -49.62 -10.68 32.72
N THR A 453 -49.24 -11.14 33.92
CA THR A 453 -49.75 -10.60 35.20
C THR A 453 -49.36 -9.13 35.44
N ASN A 454 -48.22 -8.70 34.91
CA ASN A 454 -47.71 -7.32 35.02
C ASN A 454 -48.05 -6.45 33.79
N VAL A 455 -48.85 -6.94 32.85
CA VAL A 455 -49.21 -6.20 31.63
C VAL A 455 -50.52 -5.44 31.86
N ASP A 456 -50.52 -4.15 31.55
CA ASP A 456 -51.71 -3.29 31.67
C ASP A 456 -52.85 -3.81 30.77
N ASP A 457 -54.09 -3.71 31.24
CA ASP A 457 -55.28 -4.17 30.49
C ASP A 457 -55.42 -3.57 29.09
N TYR A 458 -54.91 -2.35 28.90
CA TYR A 458 -54.90 -1.68 27.61
C TYR A 458 -53.87 -2.28 26.65
N ASP A 459 -52.69 -2.65 27.15
CA ASP A 459 -51.66 -3.31 26.33
C ASP A 459 -52.12 -4.73 25.97
N MET A 460 -52.88 -5.40 26.85
CA MET A 460 -53.55 -6.66 26.55
C MET A 460 -54.54 -6.51 25.39
N ASP A 461 -55.41 -5.49 25.42
CA ASP A 461 -56.36 -5.24 24.34
C ASP A 461 -55.64 -4.89 23.03
N LEU A 462 -54.53 -4.14 23.09
CA LEU A 462 -53.68 -3.84 21.93
C LEU A 462 -53.04 -5.10 21.33
N ILE A 463 -52.57 -6.03 22.16
CA ILE A 463 -52.02 -7.31 21.71
C ILE A 463 -53.12 -8.13 21.01
N ILE A 464 -54.32 -8.17 21.58
CA ILE A 464 -55.47 -8.88 21.00
C ILE A 464 -55.85 -8.27 19.64
N ASP A 465 -55.93 -6.95 19.53
CA ASP A 465 -56.17 -6.25 18.26
C ASP A 465 -55.11 -6.61 17.20
N GLN A 466 -53.83 -6.68 17.59
CA GLN A 466 -52.76 -7.08 16.69
C GLN A 466 -52.83 -8.56 16.29
N LEU A 467 -53.27 -9.45 17.18
CA LEU A 467 -53.46 -10.87 16.87
C LEU A 467 -54.61 -11.08 15.88
N GLU A 468 -55.73 -10.37 16.06
CA GLU A 468 -56.84 -10.38 15.12
C GLU A 468 -56.41 -9.86 13.74
N GLN A 469 -55.65 -8.77 13.69
CA GLN A 469 -55.12 -8.23 12.44
C GLN A 469 -54.20 -9.25 11.73
N LEU A 470 -53.26 -9.87 12.46
CA LEU A 470 -52.37 -10.90 11.90
C LEU A 470 -53.14 -12.12 11.39
N GLN A 471 -54.16 -12.55 12.13
CA GLN A 471 -55.01 -13.66 11.72
C GLN A 471 -55.81 -13.30 10.46
N GLY A 472 -56.40 -12.11 10.41
CA GLY A 472 -57.08 -11.59 9.23
C GLY A 472 -56.17 -11.47 8.02
N GLU A 473 -54.93 -11.00 8.18
CA GLU A 473 -53.94 -10.97 7.11
C GLU A 473 -53.57 -12.38 6.62
N LYS A 474 -53.39 -13.33 7.54
CA LYS A 474 -53.08 -14.72 7.19
C LYS A 474 -54.22 -15.35 6.38
N GLN A 475 -55.46 -15.16 6.81
CA GLN A 475 -56.64 -15.61 6.08
C GLN A 475 -56.75 -14.95 4.70
N ARG A 476 -56.51 -13.63 4.60
CA ARG A 476 -56.51 -12.92 3.31
C ARG A 476 -55.42 -13.42 2.37
N LYS A 477 -54.20 -13.65 2.86
CA LYS A 477 -53.10 -14.23 2.09
C LYS A 477 -53.42 -15.64 1.62
N GLN A 478 -54.01 -16.46 2.49
CA GLN A 478 -54.44 -17.81 2.13
C GLN A 478 -55.51 -17.79 1.03
N LYS A 479 -56.57 -16.98 1.18
CA LYS A 479 -57.60 -16.80 0.14
C LYS A 479 -57.01 -16.33 -1.19
N LEU A 480 -56.03 -15.42 -1.15
CA LEU A 480 -55.36 -14.93 -2.36
C LEU A 480 -54.50 -16.01 -3.03
N LEU A 481 -53.77 -16.82 -2.25
CA LEU A 481 -53.03 -17.97 -2.79
C LEU A 481 -53.96 -19.01 -3.41
N GLU A 482 -55.08 -19.30 -2.75
CA GLU A 482 -56.12 -20.18 -3.28
C GLU A 482 -56.71 -19.64 -4.60
N GLN A 483 -56.97 -18.32 -4.67
CA GLN A 483 -57.39 -17.65 -5.90
C GLN A 483 -56.34 -17.73 -7.01
N ARG A 484 -55.06 -17.49 -6.72
CA ARG A 484 -53.98 -17.63 -7.71
C ARG A 484 -53.85 -19.07 -8.20
N ALA A 485 -53.84 -20.04 -7.30
CA ALA A 485 -53.80 -21.45 -7.65
C ALA A 485 -55.03 -21.85 -8.49
N PHE A 486 -56.19 -21.25 -8.20
CA PHE A 486 -57.40 -21.43 -8.98
C PHE A 486 -57.27 -20.81 -10.39
N GLU A 487 -56.70 -19.62 -10.52
CA GLU A 487 -56.42 -18.99 -11.83
C GLU A 487 -55.40 -19.77 -12.65
N GLU A 488 -54.36 -20.31 -12.04
CA GLU A 488 -53.39 -21.20 -12.69
C GLU A 488 -54.10 -22.46 -13.23
N LYS A 489 -54.97 -23.08 -12.43
CA LYS A 489 -55.81 -24.20 -12.89
C LYS A 489 -56.70 -23.80 -14.07
N LYS A 490 -57.30 -22.60 -14.06
CA LYS A 490 -58.05 -22.08 -15.22
C LYS A 490 -57.14 -21.90 -16.44
N HIS A 491 -55.92 -21.40 -16.25
CA HIS A 491 -54.97 -21.20 -17.34
C HIS A 491 -54.52 -22.53 -17.96
N PHE A 492 -54.17 -23.53 -17.14
CA PHE A 492 -53.87 -24.88 -17.61
C PHE A 492 -55.05 -25.48 -18.38
N PHE A 493 -56.28 -25.26 -17.91
CA PHE A 493 -57.48 -25.66 -18.63
C PHE A 493 -57.60 -24.97 -20.01
N LYS A 494 -57.37 -23.64 -20.10
CA LYS A 494 -57.35 -22.91 -21.39
C LYS A 494 -56.25 -23.42 -22.33
N LEU A 495 -55.05 -23.70 -21.82
CA LEU A 495 -53.95 -24.27 -22.61
C LEU A 495 -54.28 -25.68 -23.13
N MET A 496 -54.91 -26.50 -22.30
CA MET A 496 -55.41 -27.81 -22.70
C MET A 496 -56.44 -27.68 -23.83
N LEU A 497 -57.41 -26.76 -23.72
CA LEU A 497 -58.36 -26.49 -24.79
C LEU A 497 -57.65 -26.07 -26.09
N ARG A 498 -56.64 -25.21 -26.00
CA ARG A 498 -55.79 -24.84 -27.16
C ARG A 498 -55.05 -26.04 -27.75
N ARG A 499 -54.51 -26.92 -26.91
CA ARG A 499 -53.80 -28.12 -27.39
C ARG A 499 -54.73 -29.07 -28.15
N ILE A 500 -55.93 -29.30 -27.63
CA ILE A 500 -56.89 -30.26 -28.20
C ILE A 500 -57.59 -29.65 -29.43
N TYR A 501 -58.13 -28.43 -29.32
CA TYR A 501 -58.96 -27.82 -30.36
C TYR A 501 -58.27 -26.76 -31.21
N GLY A 502 -57.01 -26.44 -30.93
CA GLY A 502 -56.24 -25.49 -31.75
C GLY A 502 -55.52 -26.15 -32.92
N VAL A 503 -54.97 -27.36 -32.73
CA VAL A 503 -54.14 -28.04 -33.75
C VAL A 503 -54.77 -29.34 -34.26
N VAL A 504 -55.50 -30.07 -33.38
CA VAL A 504 -55.87 -31.46 -33.65
C VAL A 504 -57.31 -31.60 -34.16
N LYS A 505 -58.27 -30.82 -33.65
CA LYS A 505 -59.68 -30.87 -34.08
C LYS A 505 -60.31 -29.47 -34.10
N PRO A 506 -61.28 -29.17 -34.99
CA PRO A 506 -62.09 -27.95 -34.87
C PRO A 506 -62.92 -27.99 -33.58
N LYS A 507 -63.22 -26.81 -33.01
CA LYS A 507 -64.03 -26.67 -31.80
C LYS A 507 -65.43 -27.30 -32.02
N PRO A 508 -65.88 -28.25 -31.18
CA PRO A 508 -67.22 -28.80 -31.26
C PRO A 508 -68.27 -27.80 -30.76
N GLU A 509 -69.46 -27.80 -31.37
CA GLU A 509 -70.54 -26.84 -31.05
C GLU A 509 -71.24 -27.12 -29.71
N THR A 510 -71.08 -28.31 -29.13
CA THR A 510 -71.70 -28.69 -27.87
C THR A 510 -70.68 -29.10 -26.81
N TRP A 511 -70.89 -28.61 -25.58
CA TRP A 511 -70.09 -28.96 -24.40
C TRP A 511 -70.06 -30.49 -24.16
N GLU A 512 -71.13 -31.20 -24.49
CA GLU A 512 -71.24 -32.65 -24.31
C GLU A 512 -70.32 -33.45 -25.23
N ALA A 513 -70.12 -32.97 -26.47
CA ALA A 513 -69.14 -33.55 -27.38
C ALA A 513 -67.70 -33.25 -26.94
N ALA A 514 -67.47 -32.05 -26.40
CA ALA A 514 -66.17 -31.68 -25.83
C ALA A 514 -65.82 -32.50 -24.58
N LEU A 515 -66.81 -32.80 -23.74
CA LEU A 515 -66.63 -33.54 -22.50
C LEU A 515 -66.09 -34.96 -22.75
N LYS A 516 -66.55 -35.65 -23.81
CA LYS A 516 -66.01 -36.97 -24.20
C LYS A 516 -64.53 -36.93 -24.57
N ASP A 517 -64.07 -35.85 -25.20
CA ASP A 517 -62.67 -35.68 -25.60
C ASP A 517 -61.77 -35.23 -24.42
N ILE A 518 -62.34 -34.48 -23.46
CA ILE A 518 -61.58 -33.81 -22.40
C ILE A 518 -61.56 -34.61 -21.07
N GLN A 519 -62.54 -35.48 -20.81
CA GLN A 519 -62.74 -36.17 -19.52
C GLN A 519 -61.53 -36.98 -19.03
N HIS A 520 -60.69 -37.47 -19.94
CA HIS A 520 -59.51 -38.27 -19.62
C HIS A 520 -58.27 -37.45 -19.24
N THR A 521 -58.32 -36.13 -19.42
CA THR A 521 -57.19 -35.23 -19.14
C THR A 521 -57.08 -34.90 -17.66
N ARG A 522 -55.84 -34.69 -17.21
CA ARG A 522 -55.53 -34.36 -15.81
C ARG A 522 -56.04 -32.97 -15.46
N GLU A 523 -55.93 -32.06 -16.42
CA GLU A 523 -56.28 -30.65 -16.32
C GLU A 523 -57.80 -30.44 -16.17
N TYR A 524 -58.64 -31.33 -16.74
CA TYR A 524 -60.08 -31.35 -16.48
C TYR A 524 -60.46 -31.83 -15.08
N ARG A 525 -59.67 -32.75 -14.50
CA ARG A 525 -59.89 -33.30 -13.16
C ARG A 525 -59.44 -32.33 -12.05
N GLU A 526 -58.42 -31.51 -12.32
CA GLU A 526 -57.85 -30.58 -11.33
C GLU A 526 -58.68 -29.30 -11.09
N LEU A 527 -59.46 -28.87 -12.08
CA LEU A 527 -60.49 -27.84 -11.89
C LEU A 527 -61.75 -28.54 -11.36
N THR A 528 -62.29 -28.14 -10.21
CA THR A 528 -63.47 -28.82 -9.61
C THR A 528 -64.79 -28.24 -10.10
N ASP A 529 -64.82 -26.94 -10.39
CA ASP A 529 -66.05 -26.22 -10.71
C ASP A 529 -66.49 -26.42 -12.16
N GLU A 530 -67.54 -27.23 -12.36
CA GLU A 530 -68.10 -27.51 -13.69
C GLU A 530 -68.66 -26.26 -14.40
N TYR A 531 -69.20 -25.31 -13.64
CA TYR A 531 -69.70 -24.04 -14.19
C TYR A 531 -68.58 -23.21 -14.82
N VAL A 532 -67.44 -23.11 -14.14
CA VAL A 532 -66.26 -22.38 -14.61
C VAL A 532 -65.65 -23.09 -15.82
N LYS A 533 -65.63 -24.43 -15.83
CA LYS A 533 -65.19 -25.21 -17.01
C LYS A 533 -66.00 -24.89 -18.26
N ARG A 534 -67.34 -24.86 -18.13
CA ARG A 534 -68.26 -24.52 -19.23
C ARG A 534 -68.00 -23.10 -19.75
N GLN A 535 -67.92 -22.12 -18.84
CA GLN A 535 -67.62 -20.74 -19.22
C GLN A 535 -66.28 -20.59 -19.94
N LEU A 536 -65.22 -21.27 -19.48
CA LEU A 536 -63.90 -21.21 -20.12
C LEU A 536 -63.90 -21.85 -21.50
N PHE A 537 -64.72 -22.88 -21.74
CA PHE A 537 -64.89 -23.51 -23.05
C PHE A 537 -65.70 -22.65 -24.02
N ASP A 538 -66.76 -22.01 -23.53
CA ASP A 538 -67.58 -21.09 -24.32
C ASP A 538 -66.75 -19.88 -24.75
N GLU A 539 -65.97 -19.30 -23.83
CA GLU A 539 -65.04 -18.18 -24.07
C GLU A 539 -63.87 -18.56 -25.00
N PHE A 540 -63.47 -19.83 -25.03
CA PHE A 540 -62.34 -20.28 -25.84
C PHE A 540 -62.67 -20.27 -27.34
N ASN A 541 -62.08 -19.35 -28.10
CA ASN A 541 -62.12 -19.35 -29.56
C ASN A 541 -60.76 -19.81 -30.13
N PRO A 542 -60.71 -20.85 -30.99
CA PRO A 542 -59.47 -21.24 -31.63
C PRO A 542 -59.03 -20.14 -32.61
N GLU A 543 -57.82 -19.59 -32.44
CA GLU A 543 -57.24 -18.69 -33.44
C GLU A 543 -57.01 -19.47 -34.73
N ILE A 544 -57.77 -19.14 -35.77
CA ILE A 544 -57.51 -19.57 -37.15
C ILE A 544 -56.19 -18.91 -37.56
N PRO A 545 -55.16 -19.64 -38.00
CA PRO A 545 -53.93 -19.03 -38.48
C PRO A 545 -54.24 -18.09 -39.66
N HIS A 546 -53.97 -16.80 -39.52
CA HIS A 546 -54.12 -15.85 -40.62
C HIS A 546 -53.24 -16.29 -41.81
N ALA A 547 -53.88 -16.66 -42.93
CA ALA A 547 -53.21 -16.85 -44.21
C ALA A 547 -52.61 -15.51 -44.65
N ARG A 548 -51.27 -15.42 -44.77
CA ARG A 548 -50.60 -14.23 -45.30
C ARG A 548 -51.02 -14.01 -46.76
N PRO A 549 -51.41 -12.79 -47.20
CA PRO A 549 -51.68 -12.53 -48.62
C PRO A 549 -50.38 -12.57 -49.44
N ARG A 550 -50.41 -13.17 -50.63
CA ARG A 550 -49.28 -13.16 -51.58
C ARG A 550 -49.06 -11.74 -52.13
N PRO A 551 -47.82 -11.22 -52.19
CA PRO A 551 -47.56 -9.89 -52.74
C PRO A 551 -47.67 -9.89 -54.28
N SER A 552 -48.42 -8.93 -54.81
CA SER A 552 -48.56 -8.64 -56.25
C SER A 552 -47.35 -7.87 -56.78
N VAL A 553 -46.69 -8.38 -57.82
CA VAL A 553 -45.53 -7.74 -58.45
C VAL A 553 -45.99 -6.86 -59.63
N PRO A 554 -45.62 -5.56 -59.72
CA PRO A 554 -45.90 -4.73 -60.88
C PRO A 554 -44.82 -4.90 -61.98
N TYR A 555 -45.29 -5.01 -63.22
CA TYR A 555 -44.51 -5.09 -64.46
C TYR A 555 -43.83 -3.75 -64.80
N ASN A 556 -42.51 -3.73 -64.99
CA ASN A 556 -41.80 -2.58 -65.56
C ASN A 556 -40.76 -3.07 -66.59
N PRO A 557 -40.79 -2.60 -67.86
CA PRO A 557 -39.91 -3.10 -68.90
C PRO A 557 -38.66 -2.22 -68.99
N LYS A 558 -37.47 -2.82 -68.87
CA LYS A 558 -36.26 -2.44 -69.64
C LYS A 558 -35.12 -3.44 -69.38
N LYS A 559 -34.71 -4.06 -70.48
CA LYS A 559 -33.62 -5.02 -70.63
C LYS A 559 -32.28 -4.47 -70.11
N ARG A 560 -31.54 -5.30 -69.37
CA ARG A 560 -30.09 -5.49 -69.56
C ARG A 560 -29.78 -6.98 -69.43
N PRO A 561 -28.94 -7.56 -70.31
CA PRO A 561 -28.71 -8.99 -70.38
C PRO A 561 -27.75 -9.49 -69.28
N LEU A 562 -27.91 -10.78 -68.97
CA LEU A 562 -27.13 -11.61 -68.06
C LEU A 562 -25.62 -11.57 -68.36
N GLY A 563 -24.81 -11.52 -67.30
CA GLY A 563 -23.45 -12.04 -67.24
C GLY A 563 -23.43 -13.28 -66.33
N PRO A 564 -22.57 -14.27 -66.60
CA PRO A 564 -22.86 -15.67 -66.34
C PRO A 564 -22.47 -16.17 -64.94
N ASP A 565 -23.12 -17.29 -64.64
CA ASP A 565 -22.95 -18.25 -63.56
C ASP A 565 -21.51 -18.44 -63.05
N ILE A 566 -21.39 -18.50 -61.73
CA ILE A 566 -20.46 -19.41 -61.07
C ILE A 566 -21.24 -20.10 -59.96
N GLU A 567 -21.73 -21.29 -60.29
CA GLU A 567 -21.99 -22.35 -59.31
C GLU A 567 -20.69 -22.67 -58.58
N LEU A 568 -20.73 -22.75 -57.26
CA LEU A 568 -19.88 -23.66 -56.51
C LEU A 568 -20.76 -24.37 -55.49
N ASP A 569 -21.26 -25.50 -55.97
CA ASP A 569 -21.33 -26.79 -55.30
C ASP A 569 -20.52 -26.92 -53.98
N TYR A 570 -21.25 -27.50 -53.01
CA TYR A 570 -20.87 -28.10 -51.72
C TYR A 570 -20.44 -27.20 -50.55
#